data_AF-A0A4Q5XY91-F1
#
_entry.id   AF-A0A4Q5XY91-F1
#
_cell.length_a   1.000
_cell.length_b   1.000
_cell.length_c   1.000
_cell.angle_alpha   90.00
_cell.angle_beta   90.00
_cell.angle_gamma   90.00
#
_symmetry.space_group_name_H-M   'P 1'
#
loop_
_entity.id
_entity.type
_entity.pdbx_description
1 polymer ?
#
loop_
_entity_poly.entity_id
_entity_poly.type
_entity_poly.pdbx_seq_one_letter_code
_entity_poly.pdbx_strand_id
1 'polypeptide(L)'
;MNWIVYAGVAILLFGAEVLYLRLATQYNIVDTPNHRSSHTQLTVRGGGIIFWLAAFLAFVITDFASPVFFAGLTLVALVSFLDDISSIPNRIRFLVQLISIGLLLEQTGLWSE
;
A
#
# COMPACT_ATOMS: atom_id res chain seq x y z
N MET A 1 2.73 7.80 -24.71
CA MET A 1 2.70 8.08 -23.26
C MET A 1 1.98 9.41 -23.06
N ASN A 2 0.75 9.42 -22.54
CA ASN A 2 -0.05 10.65 -22.45
C ASN A 2 0.29 11.40 -21.16
N TRP A 3 1.14 12.42 -21.24
CA TRP A 3 1.58 13.24 -20.08
C TRP A 3 0.42 13.81 -19.26
N ILE A 4 -0.72 14.07 -19.90
CA ILE A 4 -1.94 14.56 -19.25
C ILE A 4 -2.47 13.53 -18.25
N VAL A 5 -2.41 12.24 -18.60
CA VAL A 5 -2.85 11.14 -17.72
C VAL A 5 -1.96 11.09 -16.48
N TYR A 6 -0.63 11.14 -16.66
CA TYR A 6 0.31 11.12 -15.53
C TYR A 6 0.16 12.33 -14.62
N ALA A 7 -0.02 13.54 -15.18
CA ALA A 7 -0.28 14.74 -14.40
C ALA A 7 -1.60 14.65 -13.63
N GLY A 8 -2.66 14.13 -14.25
CA GLY A 8 -3.96 13.91 -13.60
C GLY A 8 -3.87 12.91 -12.45
N VAL A 9 -3.19 11.78 -12.66
CA VAL A 9 -2.95 10.77 -11.60
C VAL A 9 -2.14 11.37 -10.45
N ALA A 10 -1.08 12.13 -10.74
CA ALA A 10 -0.26 12.75 -9.71
C ALA A 10 -1.06 13.74 -8.85
N ILE A 11 -1.87 14.61 -9.46
CA ILE A 11 -2.74 15.56 -8.75
C ILE A 11 -3.76 14.81 -7.88
N LEU A 12 -4.37 13.76 -8.42
CA LEU A 12 -5.35 12.94 -7.70
C LEU A 12 -4.71 12.26 -6.49
N LEU A 13 -3.56 11.60 -6.67
CA LEU A 13 -2.85 10.93 -5.58
C LEU A 13 -2.35 11.92 -4.52
N PHE A 14 -1.88 13.10 -4.94
CA PHE A 14 -1.49 14.15 -4.00
C PHE A 14 -2.68 14.65 -3.18
N GLY A 15 -3.84 14.89 -3.82
CA GLY A 15 -5.07 15.25 -3.11
C GLY A 15 -5.54 14.15 -2.15
N ALA A 16 -5.46 12.88 -2.57
CA ALA A 16 -5.78 11.73 -1.74
C ALA A 16 -4.84 11.63 -0.52
N GLU A 17 -3.54 11.90 -0.68
CA GLU A 17 -2.58 11.89 0.43
C GLU A 17 -2.89 12.99 1.45
N VAL A 18 -3.16 14.21 0.99
CA VAL A 18 -3.53 15.31 1.88
C VAL A 18 -4.82 14.98 2.65
N LEU A 19 -5.80 14.36 1.99
CA LEU A 19 -7.02 13.89 2.64
C LEU A 19 -6.71 12.79 3.66
N TYR A 20 -5.88 11.81 3.30
CA TYR A 20 -5.46 10.72 4.17
C TYR A 20 -4.77 11.26 5.42
N LEU A 21 -3.80 12.16 5.30
CA LEU A 21 -3.07 12.75 6.43
C LEU A 21 -4.02 13.44 7.42
N ARG A 22 -5.06 14.13 6.93
CA ARG A 22 -6.10 14.74 7.78
C ARG A 22 -6.93 13.69 8.52
N LEU A 23 -7.38 12.66 7.81
CA LEU A 23 -8.16 11.57 8.39
C LEU A 23 -7.33 10.79 9.42
N ALA A 24 -6.11 10.39 9.06
CA ALA A 24 -5.21 9.64 9.93
C ALA A 24 -4.89 10.41 11.22
N THR A 25 -4.71 11.73 11.13
CA THR A 25 -4.56 12.60 12.32
C THR A 25 -5.84 12.59 13.17
N GLN A 26 -7.02 12.71 12.55
CA GLN A 26 -8.30 12.70 13.26
C GLN A 26 -8.60 11.36 13.96
N TYR A 27 -8.19 10.24 13.34
CA TYR A 27 -8.36 8.89 13.89
C TYR A 27 -7.20 8.43 14.77
N ASN A 28 -6.23 9.30 15.08
CA ASN A 28 -5.02 8.99 15.86
C ASN A 28 -4.21 7.79 15.32
N ILE A 29 -4.12 7.65 14.00
CA ILE A 29 -3.22 6.70 13.34
C ILE A 29 -1.81 7.32 13.32
N VAL A 30 -1.17 7.36 14.49
CA VAL A 30 0.11 8.03 14.72
C VAL A 30 1.11 7.14 15.43
N ASP A 31 2.39 7.30 15.10
CA ASP A 31 3.50 6.69 15.82
C ASP A 31 3.85 7.53 17.04
N THR A 32 3.92 6.88 18.21
CA THR A 32 4.39 7.52 19.44
C THR A 32 5.88 7.24 19.59
N PRO A 33 6.71 8.28 19.79
CA PRO A 33 8.15 8.07 19.91
C PRO A 33 8.46 7.19 21.13
N ASN A 34 9.18 6.08 20.90
CA ASN A 34 9.67 5.21 21.98
C ASN A 34 11.20 5.31 22.11
N HIS A 35 11.79 4.64 23.10
CA HIS A 35 13.24 4.59 23.33
C HIS A 35 14.12 4.16 22.14
N ARG A 36 13.53 3.66 21.04
CA ARG A 36 14.17 3.27 19.78
C ARG A 36 13.90 4.25 18.63
N SER A 37 13.08 5.28 18.84
CA SER A 37 12.70 6.26 17.83
C SER A 37 13.73 7.39 17.74
N SER A 38 14.15 7.77 16.53
CA SER A 38 14.99 8.96 16.27
C SER A 38 14.18 10.26 16.13
N HIS A 39 12.86 10.16 16.05
CA HIS A 39 11.90 11.26 15.98
C HIS A 39 11.41 11.60 17.38
N THR A 40 11.28 12.89 17.68
CA THR A 40 10.78 13.42 18.96
C THR A 40 9.32 13.86 18.88
N GLN A 41 8.73 13.86 17.67
CA GLN A 41 7.37 14.31 17.40
C GLN A 41 6.49 13.14 16.94
N LEU A 42 5.18 13.25 17.19
CA LEU A 42 4.18 12.32 16.67
C LEU A 42 4.17 12.37 15.13
N THR A 43 4.25 11.21 14.48
CA THR A 43 4.23 11.09 13.02
C THR A 43 3.01 10.28 12.58
N VAL A 44 2.38 10.66 11.47
CA VAL A 44 1.26 9.88 10.90
C VAL A 44 1.80 8.56 10.35
N ARG A 45 1.12 7.45 10.66
CA ARG A 45 1.37 6.11 10.08
C ARG A 45 0.42 5.80 8.94
N GLY A 46 0.69 4.76 8.15
CA GLY A 46 -0.22 4.26 7.11
C GLY A 46 -0.29 5.06 5.80
N GLY A 47 0.57 6.07 5.61
CA GLY A 47 0.65 6.84 4.35
C GLY A 47 1.00 6.00 3.10
N GLY A 48 1.44 4.75 3.30
CA GLY A 48 1.67 3.80 2.21
C GLY A 48 0.41 3.46 1.38
N ILE A 49 -0.79 3.77 1.86
CA ILE A 49 -2.05 3.54 1.15
C ILE A 49 -2.09 4.18 -0.25
N ILE A 50 -1.35 5.27 -0.46
CA ILE A 50 -1.24 5.94 -1.76
C ILE A 50 -0.60 5.07 -2.82
N PHE A 51 0.36 4.21 -2.46
CA PHE A 51 0.97 3.30 -3.42
C PHE A 51 -0.02 2.23 -3.89
N TRP A 52 -0.89 1.76 -3.00
CA TRP A 52 -1.97 0.84 -3.39
C TRP A 52 -2.99 1.55 -4.30
N LEU A 53 -3.39 2.78 -3.99
CA LEU A 53 -4.27 3.58 -4.88
C LEU A 53 -3.64 3.82 -6.25
N ALA A 54 -2.34 4.13 -6.30
CA ALA A 54 -1.62 4.31 -7.56
C ALA A 54 -1.62 3.01 -8.38
N ALA A 55 -1.36 1.87 -7.74
CA ALA A 55 -1.40 0.58 -8.40
C ALA A 55 -2.81 0.18 -8.84
N PHE A 56 -3.85 0.52 -8.07
CA PHE A 56 -5.24 0.29 -8.46
C PHE A 56 -5.62 1.11 -9.69
N LEU A 57 -5.24 2.39 -9.75
CA LEU A 57 -5.44 3.21 -10.94
C LEU A 57 -4.71 2.64 -12.14
N ALA A 58 -3.46 2.21 -11.97
CA ALA A 58 -2.72 1.53 -13.04
C ALA A 58 -3.44 0.26 -13.51
N PHE A 59 -3.92 -0.56 -12.58
CA PHE A 59 -4.66 -1.79 -12.87
C PHE A 59 -5.91 -1.52 -13.72
N VAL A 60 -6.69 -0.48 -13.37
CA VAL A 60 -7.87 -0.04 -14.15
C VAL A 60 -7.48 0.54 -15.51
N ILE A 61 -6.46 1.40 -15.58
CA ILE A 61 -6.01 2.04 -16.84
C ILE A 61 -5.48 0.99 -17.83
N THR A 62 -4.92 -0.11 -17.33
CA THR A 62 -4.44 -1.23 -18.15
C THR A 62 -5.50 -2.28 -18.44
N ASP A 63 -6.79 -1.98 -18.26
CA ASP A 63 -7.91 -2.91 -18.48
C ASP A 63 -7.72 -4.24 -17.72
N PHE A 64 -7.29 -4.15 -16.46
CA PHE A 64 -7.13 -5.29 -15.56
C PHE A 64 -6.06 -6.32 -16.01
N ALA A 65 -5.02 -5.88 -16.73
CA ALA A 65 -4.02 -6.75 -17.35
C ALA A 65 -3.28 -7.74 -16.42
N SER A 66 -3.16 -7.45 -15.12
CA SER A 66 -2.40 -8.29 -14.17
C SER A 66 -3.17 -8.58 -12.88
N PRO A 67 -4.27 -9.35 -12.96
CA PRO A 67 -5.21 -9.52 -11.86
C PRO A 67 -4.63 -10.33 -10.70
N VAL A 68 -3.79 -11.33 -10.97
CA VAL A 68 -3.22 -12.17 -9.92
C VAL A 68 -2.13 -11.42 -9.15
N PHE A 69 -1.29 -10.67 -9.86
CA PHE A 69 -0.35 -9.74 -9.23
C PHE A 69 -1.08 -8.69 -8.38
N PHE A 70 -2.13 -8.07 -8.92
CA PHE A 70 -2.87 -7.05 -8.19
C PHE A 70 -3.55 -7.61 -6.93
N ALA A 71 -4.02 -8.85 -6.96
CA ALA A 71 -4.53 -9.55 -5.78
C ALA A 71 -3.44 -9.72 -4.70
N GLY A 72 -2.24 -10.18 -5.07
CA GLY A 72 -1.10 -10.30 -4.15
C GLY A 72 -0.65 -8.95 -3.59
N LEU A 73 -0.57 -7.92 -4.43
CA LEU A 73 -0.28 -6.57 -3.99
C LEU A 73 -1.32 -6.05 -2.99
N THR A 74 -2.61 -6.31 -3.24
CA THR A 74 -3.69 -5.93 -2.33
C THR A 74 -3.59 -6.63 -0.98
N LEU A 75 -3.23 -7.92 -0.95
CA LEU A 75 -3.03 -8.66 0.29
C LEU A 75 -1.89 -8.06 1.14
N VAL A 76 -0.73 -7.78 0.54
CA VAL A 76 0.39 -7.13 1.24
C VAL A 76 0.01 -5.73 1.70
N ALA A 77 -0.61 -4.92 0.85
CA ALA A 77 -1.04 -3.57 1.21
C ALA A 77 -2.01 -3.58 2.40
N LEU A 78 -2.99 -4.48 2.39
CA LEU A 78 -3.96 -4.62 3.48
C LEU A 78 -3.30 -5.05 4.80
N VAL A 79 -2.46 -6.08 4.80
CA VAL A 79 -1.83 -6.53 6.05
C VAL A 79 -0.85 -5.49 6.59
N SER A 80 -0.13 -4.77 5.74
CA SER A 80 0.74 -3.67 6.13
C SER A 80 -0.04 -2.49 6.72
N PHE A 81 -1.14 -2.08 6.07
CA PHE A 81 -1.97 -0.98 6.55
C PHE A 81 -2.68 -1.33 7.86
N LEU A 82 -3.18 -2.57 8.00
CA LEU A 82 -3.77 -3.02 9.25
C LEU A 82 -2.74 -3.11 10.37
N ASP A 83 -1.50 -3.49 10.08
CA ASP A 83 -0.40 -3.46 11.06
C ASP A 83 -0.05 -2.04 11.53
N ASP A 84 -0.16 -1.05 10.64
CA ASP A 84 0.03 0.37 10.99
C ASP A 84 -1.05 0.89 11.94
N ILE A 85 -2.28 0.35 11.87
CA ILE A 85 -3.41 0.70 12.76
C ILE A 85 -3.38 -0.12 14.04
N SER A 86 -3.19 -1.43 13.93
CA SER A 86 -3.24 -2.39 15.02
C SER A 86 -2.21 -3.48 14.77
N SER A 87 -1.19 -3.56 15.62
CA SER A 87 -0.09 -4.51 15.48
C SER A 87 -0.58 -5.93 15.19
N ILE A 88 -0.28 -6.44 13.99
CA ILE A 88 -0.64 -7.79 13.55
C ILE A 88 0.48 -8.77 13.95
N PRO A 89 0.14 -9.97 14.46
CA PRO A 89 1.12 -11.02 14.76
C PRO A 89 2.04 -11.31 13.57
N ASN A 90 3.35 -11.37 13.83
CA ASN A 90 4.37 -11.60 12.79
C ASN A 90 4.12 -12.85 11.94
N ARG A 91 3.51 -13.89 12.53
CA ARG A 91 3.14 -15.13 11.80
C ARG A 91 2.14 -14.86 10.68
N ILE A 92 1.10 -14.06 10.94
CA ILE A 92 0.08 -13.72 9.95
C ILE A 92 0.71 -12.87 8.84
N ARG A 93 1.49 -11.85 9.23
CA ARG A 93 2.20 -10.98 8.28
C ARG A 93 3.09 -11.77 7.33
N PHE A 94 3.89 -12.69 7.88
CA PHE A 94 4.75 -13.56 7.09
C PHE A 94 3.96 -14.45 6.12
N LEU A 95 2.89 -15.09 6.58
CA LEU A 95 2.05 -15.94 5.72
C LEU A 95 1.41 -15.14 4.57
N VAL A 96 0.87 -13.95 4.87
CA VAL A 96 0.26 -13.10 3.83
C VAL A 96 1.30 -12.62 2.82
N GLN A 97 2.49 -12.22 3.28
CA GLN A 97 3.58 -11.83 2.39
C GLN A 97 4.04 -13.00 1.51
N LEU A 98 4.14 -14.21 2.07
CA LEU A 98 4.52 -15.41 1.33
C LEU A 98 3.50 -15.74 0.23
N ILE A 99 2.20 -15.69 0.54
CA ILE A 99 1.12 -15.89 -0.44
C ILE A 99 1.21 -14.83 -1.54
N SER A 100 1.43 -13.57 -1.17
CA SER A 100 1.47 -12.46 -2.11
C SER A 100 2.64 -12.54 -3.08
N ILE A 101 3.81 -12.97 -2.61
CA ILE A 101 4.95 -13.29 -3.48
C ILE A 101 4.61 -14.48 -4.39
N GLY A 102 3.96 -15.52 -3.87
CA GLY A 102 3.49 -16.64 -4.69
C GLY A 102 2.59 -16.20 -5.86
N LEU A 103 1.65 -15.29 -5.61
CA LEU A 103 0.76 -14.71 -6.62
C LEU A 103 1.51 -13.84 -7.64
N LEU A 104 2.50 -13.07 -7.21
CA LEU A 104 3.39 -12.34 -8.13
C LEU A 104 4.12 -13.32 -9.07
N LEU A 105 4.72 -14.37 -8.51
CA LEU A 105 5.48 -15.35 -9.28
C LEU A 105 4.60 -16.11 -10.27
N GLU A 106 3.35 -16.44 -9.90
CA GLU A 106 2.35 -17.04 -10.78
C GLU A 106 2.04 -16.13 -11.97
N GLN A 107 1.78 -14.84 -11.73
CA GLN A 107 1.47 -13.88 -12.79
C GLN A 107 2.63 -13.73 -13.79
N THR A 108 3.88 -13.85 -13.31
CA THR A 108 5.08 -13.76 -14.16
C THR A 108 5.36 -15.03 -14.98
N GLY A 109 4.67 -16.14 -14.71
CA GLY A 109 4.93 -17.43 -15.37
C GLY A 109 6.19 -18.15 -14.89
N LEU A 110 6.87 -17.65 -13.85
CA LEU A 110 8.13 -18.24 -13.36
C LEU A 110 7.95 -19.67 -12.81
N TRP A 111 6.75 -20.02 -12.34
CA TRP A 111 6.44 -21.37 -11.85
C TRP A 111 6.24 -22.39 -12.98
N SER A 112 6.03 -21.94 -14.21
CA SER A 112 5.74 -22.80 -15.37
C SER A 112 6.96 -23.11 -16.25
N GLU A 113 8.15 -22.66 -15.84
CA GLU A 113 9.44 -23.10 -16.42
C GLU A 113 10.06 -24.22 -15.58
#